data_AF-A0A3D5TII8-F1
#
_entry.id   AF-A0A3D5TII8-F1
#
_cell.length_a   1.000
_cell.length_b   1.000
_cell.length_c   1.000
_cell.angle_alpha   90.00
_cell.angle_beta   90.00
_cell.angle_gamma   90.00
#
_symmetry.space_group_name_H-M   'P 1'
#
loop_
_entity.id
_entity.type
_entity.pdbx_description
1 polymer ?
#
loop_
_entity_poly.entity_id
_entity_poly.type
_entity_poly.pdbx_seq_one_letter_code
_entity_poly.pdbx_strand_id
1 'polypeptide(L)'
;FMMNGAVTIGTLDGANVEMHQVLGDENMFLFGLKAEEAAALSRHYDPKLLYDRDPVLRRVLDSIRDGFRDGVSYEDIYRRLLFGGDCPADQYLLLADFVSYCDAGRRMMETYGDRTRWNQISLHNIARSGVFAADRSIRDYARDIWHVPCRE
;
A
#
# COMPACT_ATOMS: atom_id res chain seq x y z
N PHE A 1 14.22 1.14 -0.33
CA PHE A 1 13.76 2.54 -0.19
C PHE A 1 14.09 3.12 1.17
N MET A 2 13.59 2.53 2.26
CA MET A 2 13.86 2.93 3.65
C MET A 2 15.34 3.25 3.98
N MET A 3 16.30 2.41 3.54
CA MET A 3 17.74 2.62 3.75
C MET A 3 18.29 3.95 3.20
N ASN A 4 17.63 4.52 2.19
CA ASN A 4 18.00 5.82 1.59
C ASN A 4 17.12 6.96 2.12
N GLY A 5 16.30 6.73 3.14
CA GLY A 5 15.43 7.73 3.75
C GLY A 5 14.15 8.03 2.97
N ALA A 6 13.81 7.23 1.97
CA ALA A 6 12.51 7.34 1.32
C ALA A 6 11.40 6.91 2.27
N VAL A 7 10.41 7.79 2.46
CA VAL A 7 9.26 7.56 3.36
C VAL A 7 8.20 6.75 2.63
N THR A 8 7.71 5.69 3.28
CA THR A 8 6.77 4.74 2.67
C THR A 8 5.32 5.17 2.87
N ILE A 9 4.54 5.11 1.79
CA ILE A 9 3.08 4.99 1.81
C ILE A 9 2.72 3.61 1.26
N GLY A 10 1.88 2.86 1.97
CA GLY A 10 1.60 1.47 1.59
C GLY A 10 0.59 0.76 2.48
N THR A 11 0.14 -0.41 2.04
CA THR A 11 -0.67 -1.32 2.86
C THR A 11 0.18 -2.04 3.91
N LEU A 12 -0.45 -2.51 4.98
CA LEU A 12 0.21 -3.30 6.02
C LEU A 12 0.34 -4.77 5.57
N ASP A 13 1.20 -5.01 4.57
CA ASP A 13 1.47 -6.32 3.97
C ASP A 13 2.97 -6.54 3.70
N GLY A 14 3.39 -7.82 3.67
CA GLY A 14 4.75 -8.24 3.41
C GLY A 14 5.80 -7.52 4.26
N ALA A 15 6.83 -6.97 3.61
CA ALA A 15 7.91 -6.25 4.29
C ALA A 15 7.43 -4.97 5.02
N ASN A 16 6.28 -4.40 4.68
CA ASN A 16 5.75 -3.23 5.40
C ASN A 16 5.36 -3.57 6.84
N VAL A 17 5.00 -4.83 7.13
CA VAL A 17 4.73 -5.30 8.50
C VAL A 17 6.01 -5.24 9.34
N GLU A 18 7.12 -5.78 8.83
CA GLU A 18 8.42 -5.71 9.50
C GLU A 18 8.93 -4.27 9.63
N MET A 19 8.73 -3.44 8.58
CA MET A 19 9.07 -2.02 8.64
C MET A 19 8.26 -1.30 9.71
N HIS A 20 6.96 -1.56 9.81
CA HIS A 20 6.09 -0.97 10.81
C HIS A 20 6.53 -1.31 12.23
N GLN A 21 6.98 -2.54 12.49
CA GLN A 21 7.48 -2.95 13.81
C GLN A 21 8.67 -2.10 14.29
N VAL A 22 9.52 -1.63 13.37
CA VAL A 22 10.71 -0.84 13.72
C VAL A 22 10.54 0.67 13.55
N LEU A 23 9.55 1.11 12.75
CA LEU A 23 9.28 2.52 12.44
C LEU A 23 8.10 3.11 13.22
N GLY A 24 7.09 2.29 13.53
CA GLY A 24 5.83 2.75 14.09
C GLY A 24 4.97 3.57 13.12
N ASP A 25 3.76 3.90 13.56
CA ASP A 25 2.77 4.66 12.77
C ASP A 25 3.22 6.09 12.44
N GLU A 26 4.16 6.63 13.21
CA GLU A 26 4.62 8.01 13.08
C GLU A 26 5.62 8.22 11.93
N ASN A 27 6.21 7.15 11.40
CA ASN A 27 7.28 7.21 10.39
C ASN A 27 6.92 6.49 9.07
N MET A 28 5.65 6.08 8.91
CA MET A 28 5.10 5.47 7.70
C MET A 28 3.65 5.94 7.49
N PHE A 29 3.21 6.01 6.23
CA PHE A 29 1.82 6.35 5.89
C PHE A 29 1.06 5.08 5.47
N LEU A 30 0.53 4.37 6.46
CA LEU A 30 -0.23 3.15 6.19
C LEU A 30 -1.67 3.45 5.78
N PHE A 31 -2.20 2.65 4.85
CA PHE A 31 -3.59 2.66 4.42
C PHE A 31 -4.10 1.25 4.10
N GLY A 32 -5.39 1.16 3.80
CA GLY A 32 -6.02 -0.05 3.31
C GLY A 32 -6.32 -1.09 4.38
N LEU A 33 -6.95 -2.16 3.91
CA LEU A 33 -7.33 -3.31 4.71
C LEU A 33 -6.10 -4.14 5.11
N LYS A 34 -6.15 -4.74 6.30
CA LYS A 34 -5.22 -5.82 6.68
C LYS A 34 -5.57 -7.09 5.91
N ALA A 35 -4.60 -7.99 5.78
CA ALA A 35 -4.78 -9.26 5.06
C ALA A 35 -6.02 -10.07 5.51
N GLU A 36 -6.26 -10.13 6.83
CA GLU A 36 -7.41 -10.83 7.41
C GLU A 36 -8.75 -10.15 7.07
N GLU A 37 -8.77 -8.81 7.11
CA GLU A 37 -9.94 -7.99 6.78
C GLU A 37 -10.29 -8.10 5.29
N ALA A 38 -9.26 -8.09 4.43
CA ALA A 38 -9.40 -8.31 2.98
C ALA A 38 -9.95 -9.71 2.67
N ALA A 39 -9.42 -10.75 3.34
CA ALA A 39 -9.89 -12.12 3.17
C ALA A 39 -11.33 -12.33 3.66
N ALA A 40 -11.75 -11.61 4.70
CA ALA A 40 -13.14 -11.64 5.18
C ALA A 40 -14.07 -10.88 4.23
N LEU A 41 -13.71 -9.64 3.87
CA LEU A 41 -14.53 -8.76 3.04
C LEU A 41 -14.78 -9.37 1.66
N SER A 42 -13.74 -9.92 1.02
CA SER A 42 -13.82 -10.47 -0.34
C SER A 42 -14.91 -11.54 -0.54
N ARG A 43 -15.38 -12.20 0.52
CA ARG A 43 -16.43 -13.22 0.46
C ARG A 43 -17.83 -12.66 0.19
N HIS A 44 -18.07 -11.40 0.55
CA HIS A 44 -19.38 -10.76 0.46
C HIS A 44 -19.25 -9.31 -0.06
N TYR A 45 -18.17 -9.04 -0.79
CA TYR A 45 -17.85 -7.72 -1.29
C TYR A 45 -18.66 -7.42 -2.55
N ASP A 46 -19.32 -6.27 -2.55
CA ASP A 46 -19.96 -5.71 -3.74
C ASP A 46 -19.43 -4.28 -3.98
N PRO A 47 -18.55 -4.08 -4.98
CA PRO A 47 -18.00 -2.77 -5.30
C PRO A 47 -19.07 -1.78 -5.78
N LYS A 48 -20.23 -2.25 -6.26
CA LYS A 48 -21.32 -1.36 -6.67
C LYS A 48 -21.88 -0.59 -5.48
N LEU A 49 -21.92 -1.18 -4.29
CA LEU A 49 -22.35 -0.48 -3.08
C LEU A 49 -21.43 0.71 -2.75
N LEU A 50 -20.13 0.57 -3.00
CA LEU A 50 -19.15 1.65 -2.87
C LEU A 50 -19.40 2.76 -3.88
N TYR A 51 -19.61 2.41 -5.15
CA TYR A 51 -19.97 3.36 -6.21
C TYR A 51 -21.28 4.09 -5.92
N ASP A 52 -22.27 3.40 -5.33
CA ASP A 52 -23.58 3.94 -5.01
C ASP A 52 -23.56 4.91 -3.80
N ARG A 53 -22.62 4.72 -2.85
CA ARG A 53 -22.55 5.52 -1.61
C ARG A 53 -21.53 6.66 -1.64
N ASP A 54 -20.41 6.50 -2.33
CA ASP A 54 -19.31 7.47 -2.31
C ASP A 54 -19.33 8.34 -3.58
N PRO A 55 -19.69 9.64 -3.47
CA PRO A 55 -19.76 10.54 -4.61
C PRO A 55 -18.40 10.91 -5.20
N VAL A 56 -17.30 10.79 -4.44
CA VAL A 56 -15.94 11.01 -4.94
C VAL A 56 -15.52 9.81 -5.77
N LEU A 57 -15.67 8.59 -5.22
CA LEU A 57 -15.38 7.36 -5.93
C LEU A 57 -16.19 7.23 -7.22
N ARG A 58 -17.50 7.52 -7.16
CA ARG A 58 -18.38 7.53 -8.34
C ARG A 58 -17.82 8.42 -9.43
N ARG A 59 -17.46 9.66 -9.09
CA ARG A 59 -16.94 10.64 -10.05
C ARG A 59 -15.65 10.16 -10.70
N VAL A 60 -14.76 9.51 -9.95
CA VAL A 60 -13.52 8.94 -10.49
C VAL A 60 -13.83 7.83 -11.49
N LEU A 61 -14.72 6.91 -11.12
CA LEU A 61 -15.12 5.80 -12.00
C LEU A 61 -15.88 6.28 -13.24
N ASP A 62 -16.78 7.26 -13.10
CA ASP A 62 -17.45 7.91 -14.23
C ASP A 62 -16.45 8.61 -15.14
N SER A 63 -15.42 9.27 -14.59
CA SER A 63 -14.37 9.90 -15.41
C SER A 63 -13.55 8.87 -16.19
N ILE A 64 -13.26 7.72 -15.59
CA ILE A 64 -12.61 6.60 -16.30
C ILE A 64 -13.52 6.10 -17.42
N ARG A 65 -14.81 5.88 -17.13
CA ARG A 65 -15.80 5.43 -18.11
C ARG A 65 -15.92 6.39 -19.30
N ASP A 66 -16.04 7.69 -19.01
CA ASP A 66 -16.28 8.74 -20.01
C ASP A 66 -14.99 9.07 -20.80
N GLY A 67 -13.81 8.70 -20.27
CA GLY A 67 -12.51 8.83 -20.91
C GLY A 67 -11.86 10.21 -20.79
N PHE A 68 -10.60 10.33 -21.24
CA PHE A 68 -9.75 11.50 -20.98
C PHE A 68 -9.49 12.37 -22.22
N ARG A 69 -10.34 12.30 -23.26
CA ARG A 69 -10.20 13.03 -24.54
C ARG A 69 -8.88 12.74 -25.29
N ASP A 70 -8.30 11.58 -25.02
CA ASP A 70 -7.12 11.02 -25.69
C ASP A 70 -7.47 10.06 -26.84
N GLY A 71 -8.77 9.83 -27.07
CA GLY A 71 -9.26 8.89 -28.08
C GLY A 71 -9.20 7.43 -27.66
N VAL A 72 -8.87 7.14 -26.39
CA VAL A 72 -8.81 5.79 -25.83
C VAL A 72 -10.08 5.52 -25.00
N SER A 73 -10.65 4.33 -25.16
CA SER A 73 -11.75 3.87 -24.30
C SER A 73 -11.19 3.14 -23.08
N TYR A 74 -11.67 3.52 -21.89
CA TYR A 74 -11.32 2.87 -20.62
C TYR A 74 -12.53 2.16 -19.98
N GLU A 75 -13.60 1.96 -20.75
CA GLU A 75 -14.82 1.26 -20.33
C GLU A 75 -14.51 -0.12 -19.73
N ASP A 76 -13.52 -0.83 -20.26
CA ASP A 76 -13.15 -2.17 -19.75
C ASP A 76 -12.61 -2.13 -18.32
N ILE A 77 -11.88 -1.06 -17.95
CA ILE A 77 -11.39 -0.86 -16.57
C ILE A 77 -12.59 -0.62 -15.65
N TYR A 78 -13.48 0.30 -16.04
CA TYR A 78 -14.71 0.59 -15.29
C TYR A 78 -15.54 -0.68 -15.09
N ARG A 79 -15.73 -1.47 -16.15
CA ARG A 79 -16.49 -2.72 -16.10
C ARG A 79 -15.82 -3.76 -15.21
N ARG A 80 -14.51 -3.94 -15.32
CA ARG A 80 -13.78 -4.92 -14.50
C ARG A 80 -13.86 -4.58 -13.02
N LEU A 81 -13.83 -3.30 -12.66
CA LEU A 81 -13.93 -2.84 -11.28
C LEU A 81 -15.35 -3.02 -10.71
N LEU A 82 -16.41 -2.72 -11.45
CA LEU A 82 -17.78 -2.78 -10.90
C LEU A 82 -18.53 -4.09 -11.14
N PHE A 83 -18.27 -4.76 -12.26
CA PHE A 83 -19.02 -5.93 -12.69
C PHE A 83 -18.16 -7.18 -12.83
N GLY A 84 -16.83 -7.04 -12.80
CA GLY A 84 -15.91 -8.16 -12.97
C GLY A 84 -15.85 -8.66 -14.41
N GLY A 85 -15.63 -9.96 -14.56
CA GLY A 85 -15.58 -10.68 -15.83
C GLY A 85 -15.19 -12.12 -15.55
N ASP A 86 -14.05 -12.57 -16.09
CA ASP A 86 -13.46 -13.88 -15.73
C ASP A 86 -12.98 -13.97 -14.27
N CYS A 87 -12.99 -12.86 -13.54
CA CYS A 87 -12.76 -12.84 -12.11
C CYS A 87 -13.83 -11.98 -11.41
N PRO A 88 -13.95 -12.10 -10.07
CA PRO A 88 -14.83 -11.23 -9.29
C PRO A 88 -14.56 -9.75 -9.54
N ALA A 89 -15.62 -8.95 -9.44
CA ALA A 89 -15.53 -7.49 -9.53
C ALA A 89 -14.56 -6.94 -8.46
N ASP A 90 -13.67 -6.04 -8.86
CA ASP A 90 -12.66 -5.43 -7.99
C ASP A 90 -11.91 -6.46 -7.12
N GLN A 91 -11.41 -7.53 -7.76
CA GLN A 91 -10.74 -8.67 -7.13
C GLN A 91 -9.64 -8.29 -6.13
N TYR A 92 -8.93 -7.19 -6.36
CA TYR A 92 -7.84 -6.73 -5.51
C TYR A 92 -8.25 -5.62 -4.53
N LEU A 93 -9.56 -5.39 -4.36
CA LEU A 93 -10.13 -4.48 -3.37
C LEU A 93 -9.65 -3.03 -3.53
N LEU A 94 -9.37 -2.59 -4.77
CA LEU A 94 -8.89 -1.24 -5.05
C LEU A 94 -9.90 -0.18 -4.57
N LEU A 95 -11.18 -0.43 -4.83
CA LEU A 95 -12.24 0.51 -4.47
C LEU A 95 -12.52 0.50 -2.97
N ALA A 96 -12.29 -0.63 -2.30
CA ALA A 96 -12.41 -0.73 -0.85
C ALA A 96 -11.32 0.09 -0.14
N ASP A 97 -10.08 0.06 -0.66
CA ASP A 97 -8.96 0.79 -0.09
C ASP A 97 -8.92 2.27 -0.49
N PHE A 98 -9.64 2.66 -1.55
CA PHE A 98 -9.57 3.97 -2.20
C PHE A 98 -9.62 5.16 -1.22
N VAL A 99 -10.63 5.19 -0.33
CA VAL A 99 -10.80 6.31 0.62
C VAL A 99 -9.61 6.40 1.56
N SER A 100 -9.21 5.27 2.14
CA SER A 100 -8.08 5.21 3.07
C SER A 100 -6.75 5.57 2.39
N TYR A 101 -6.58 5.21 1.11
CA TYR A 101 -5.44 5.60 0.30
C TYR A 101 -5.39 7.12 0.11
N CYS A 102 -6.52 7.74 -0.25
CA CYS A 102 -6.62 9.20 -0.36
C CYS A 102 -6.35 9.91 0.97
N ASP A 103 -6.85 9.38 2.10
CA ASP A 103 -6.58 9.91 3.44
C ASP A 103 -5.08 9.84 3.78
N ALA A 104 -4.44 8.71 3.52
CA ALA A 104 -3.00 8.57 3.74
C ALA A 104 -2.17 9.50 2.85
N GLY A 105 -2.56 9.66 1.58
CA GLY A 105 -1.95 10.62 0.66
C GLY A 105 -2.09 12.06 1.16
N ARG A 106 -3.25 12.46 1.69
CA ARG A 106 -3.45 13.78 2.30
C ARG A 106 -2.55 14.00 3.51
N ARG A 107 -2.51 13.07 4.46
CA ARG A 107 -1.60 13.13 5.62
C ARG A 107 -0.14 13.23 5.20
N MET A 108 0.26 12.48 4.17
CA MET A 108 1.61 12.51 3.61
C MET A 108 1.93 13.90 3.03
N MET A 109 1.04 14.47 2.22
CA MET A 109 1.23 15.80 1.63
C MET A 109 1.28 16.92 2.69
N GLU A 110 0.42 16.85 3.70
CA GLU A 110 0.43 17.79 4.83
C GLU A 110 1.75 17.71 5.60
N THR A 111 2.21 16.48 5.90
CA THR A 111 3.48 16.25 6.59
C THR A 111 4.67 16.70 5.74
N TYR A 112 4.61 16.52 4.42
CA TYR A 112 5.64 16.99 3.49
C TYR A 112 5.78 18.52 3.50
N GLY A 113 4.69 19.25 3.79
CA GLY A 113 4.71 20.70 4.01
C GLY A 113 5.58 21.13 5.19
N ASP A 114 5.70 20.29 6.22
CA ASP A 114 6.65 20.48 7.33
C ASP A 114 7.98 19.75 7.02
N ARG A 115 8.93 20.52 6.46
CA ARG A 115 10.26 20.00 6.10
C ARG A 115 11.02 19.41 7.27
N THR A 116 10.88 19.97 8.48
CA THR A 116 11.59 19.47 9.67
C THR A 116 11.05 18.11 10.06
N ARG A 117 9.72 17.99 10.13
CA ARG A 117 9.05 16.72 10.44
C ARG A 117 9.36 15.66 9.39
N TRP A 118 9.28 16.01 8.10
CA TRP A 118 9.60 15.08 7.02
C TRP A 118 11.05 14.55 7.10
N ASN A 119 12.02 15.43 7.35
CA ASN A 119 13.42 15.03 7.48
C ASN A 119 13.66 14.16 8.72
N GLN A 120 12.96 14.38 9.83
CA GLN A 120 13.03 13.51 11.00
C GLN A 120 12.52 12.10 10.66
N ILE A 121 11.39 11.99 9.96
CA ILE A 121 10.84 10.70 9.52
C ILE A 121 11.83 9.99 8.58
N SER A 122 12.38 10.72 7.61
CA SER A 122 13.38 10.20 6.66
C SER A 122 14.63 9.67 7.37
N LEU A 123 15.19 10.44 8.31
CA LEU A 123 16.35 10.04 9.10
C LEU A 123 16.04 8.82 9.99
N HIS A 124 14.83 8.76 10.57
CA HIS A 124 14.40 7.61 11.35
C HIS A 124 14.32 6.34 10.49
N ASN A 125 13.83 6.46 9.25
CA ASN A 125 13.81 5.37 8.28
C ASN A 125 15.23 4.84 8.01
N ILE A 126 16.21 5.73 7.79
CA ILE A 126 17.62 5.33 7.61
C ILE A 126 18.15 4.64 8.87
N ALA A 127 17.95 5.24 10.05
CA ALA A 127 18.50 4.73 11.30
C ALA A 127 17.98 3.33 11.67
N ARG A 128 16.74 3.00 11.27
CA ARG A 128 16.11 1.71 11.59
C ARG A 128 16.27 0.64 10.51
N SER A 129 16.86 0.96 9.36
CA SER A 129 16.89 0.03 8.22
C SER A 129 17.87 -1.13 8.35
N GLY A 130 18.74 -1.13 9.38
CA GLY A 130 19.78 -2.15 9.55
C GLY A 130 19.26 -3.58 9.65
N VAL A 131 18.03 -3.76 10.15
CA VAL A 131 17.38 -5.08 10.21
C VAL A 131 17.16 -5.70 8.83
N PHE A 132 17.10 -4.89 7.76
CA PHE A 132 16.89 -5.35 6.38
C PHE A 132 18.20 -5.58 5.61
N ALA A 133 19.35 -5.55 6.28
CA ALA A 133 20.63 -5.85 5.66
C ALA A 133 20.71 -7.33 5.23
N ALA A 134 21.17 -7.58 4.01
CA ALA A 134 21.32 -8.94 3.49
C ALA A 134 22.25 -9.80 4.34
N ASP A 135 23.28 -9.21 4.94
CA ASP A 135 24.22 -9.88 5.85
C ASP A 135 23.52 -10.61 7.00
N ARG A 136 22.46 -9.99 7.56
CA ARG A 136 21.63 -10.62 8.60
C ARG A 136 20.97 -11.89 8.05
N SER A 137 20.27 -11.77 6.92
CA SER A 137 19.58 -12.89 6.30
C SER A 137 20.54 -14.02 5.90
N ILE A 138 21.70 -13.69 5.31
CA ILE A 138 22.72 -14.70 4.96
C ILE A 138 23.25 -15.41 6.20
N ARG A 139 23.47 -14.68 7.31
CA ARG A 139 23.88 -15.29 8.58
C ARG A 139 22.81 -16.23 9.15
N ASP A 140 21.54 -15.85 9.06
CA ASP A 140 20.42 -16.70 9.49
C ASP A 140 20.35 -17.98 8.64
N TYR A 141 20.45 -17.88 7.31
CA TYR A 141 20.51 -19.05 6.42
C TYR A 141 21.71 -19.95 6.69
N ALA A 142 22.90 -19.37 6.87
CA ALA A 142 24.12 -20.12 7.16
C ALA A 142 24.02 -20.90 8.48
N ARG A 143 23.40 -20.32 9.50
CA ARG A 143 23.20 -20.95 10.82
C ARG A 143 22.09 -21.98 10.80
N ASP A 144 20.90 -21.61 10.33
CA ASP A 144 19.65 -22.34 10.57
C ASP A 144 19.31 -23.35 9.47
N ILE A 145 19.90 -23.22 8.27
CA ILE A 145 19.58 -24.07 7.11
C ILE A 145 20.81 -24.78 6.55
N TRP A 146 21.89 -24.04 6.24
CA TRP A 146 23.05 -24.62 5.55
C TRP A 146 24.08 -25.23 6.50
N HIS A 147 24.11 -24.76 7.75
CA HIS A 147 25.07 -25.17 8.79
C HIS A 147 26.53 -24.99 8.35
N VAL A 148 26.85 -23.83 7.77
CA VAL A 148 28.20 -23.47 7.29
C VAL A 148 28.81 -22.34 8.14
N PRO A 149 30.15 -22.28 8.27
CA PRO A 149 30.80 -21.24 9.07
C PRO A 149 30.63 -19.85 8.43
N CYS A 150 30.28 -18.87 9.27
CA CYS A 150 30.22 -17.45 8.90
C CYS A 150 31.35 -16.73 9.65
N ARG A 151 32.12 -15.88 8.96
CA ARG A 151 33.10 -15.01 9.63
C ARG A 151 32.36 -13.87 10.31
N GLU A 152 32.72 -13.61 11.56
CA GLU A 152 32.25 -12.46 12.34
C GLU A 152 32.79 -11.14 11.78
#